data_AF-A0A6N3EU04-F1
#
_entry.id   AF-A0A6N3EU04-F1
#
_cell.length_a   1.000
_cell.length_b   1.000
_cell.length_c   1.000
_cell.angle_alpha   90.00
_cell.angle_beta   90.00
_cell.angle_gamma   90.00
#
_symmetry.space_group_name_H-M   'P 1'
#
loop_
_entity.id
_entity.type
_entity.pdbx_description
1 polymer ?
#
loop_
_entity_poly.entity_id
_entity_poly.type
_entity_poly.pdbx_seq_one_letter_code
_entity_poly.pdbx_strand_id
1 'polypeptide(L)'
;MTFIDTMEELCTFICNQTILETMKTICITVFGDAAVFSDPESTLEDCKKWLTEQNRIEDSSYFSFLLTNVEDIYANLSEYKQMHDALADEESRKVLVNLMAHRLIRDDYYLLNAFSAGERQYFSPSFMKYKPQGVFVDCGALNGATTLEYACHVPDFKRAYVYEPLPKMHKACVNNLSIFEPSRLIIRQAAVSDHTGIVHFDPFIDGSSHISDTGSLDVPAISLDEDITEMVDLIKMDIEGAEFSAICGAKRHICDDRPVLAISVYHFPADLHRIPCLIMKLCPNYHFYLRHHMTDTNETIFYGFPCEMTSSPTDINSHSISQLSDLLVDEYMHVQLLQKDYLLYVLKNLSGERTAHSFFEQQYNTEKEAHAFFELQFNTEKEAHVFFEQQYNAEKEAHLFFEQQFNAEKEAHIYFENQFDTVSRDKDKQQKILNEKEEAIGKLEELIRTLQNDNSKLHYKLQLLKKDSLISKIIKLKKYEV
;
A
#
# COMPACT_ATOMS: atom_id res chain seq x y z
N MET A 1 -27.33 22.34 30.51
CA MET A 1 -26.47 21.30 31.11
C MET A 1 -25.18 21.96 31.53
N THR A 2 -24.63 21.58 32.68
CA THR A 2 -23.25 21.91 33.03
C THR A 2 -22.37 21.00 32.18
N PHE A 3 -21.47 21.56 31.37
CA PHE A 3 -20.53 20.78 30.57
C PHE A 3 -19.49 20.12 31.47
N ILE A 4 -18.96 18.96 31.05
CA ILE A 4 -17.85 18.28 31.70
C ILE A 4 -16.57 18.62 30.93
N ASP A 5 -15.82 19.60 31.41
CA ASP A 5 -14.63 20.11 30.72
C ASP A 5 -13.33 19.65 31.39
N THR A 6 -13.42 19.11 32.61
CA THR A 6 -12.27 18.70 33.43
C THR A 6 -12.42 17.29 34.01
N MET A 7 -11.28 16.66 34.32
CA MET A 7 -11.26 15.37 35.02
C MET A 7 -11.92 15.44 36.42
N GLU A 8 -11.87 16.59 37.10
CA GLU A 8 -12.52 16.79 38.40
C GLU A 8 -14.05 16.82 38.28
N GLU A 9 -14.58 17.53 37.28
CA GLU A 9 -16.01 17.54 36.96
C GLU A 9 -16.49 16.14 36.55
N LEU A 10 -15.70 15.42 35.77
CA LEU A 10 -16.01 14.05 35.34
C LEU A 10 -16.07 13.10 36.54
N CYS A 11 -15.10 13.19 37.46
CA CYS A 11 -15.14 12.43 38.70
C CYS A 11 -16.35 12.79 39.57
N THR A 12 -16.68 14.07 39.65
CA THR A 12 -17.84 14.56 40.41
C THR A 12 -19.14 14.03 39.81
N PHE A 13 -19.25 13.98 38.47
CA PHE A 13 -20.38 13.39 37.76
C PHE A 13 -20.54 11.91 38.13
N ILE A 14 -19.47 11.11 38.02
CA ILE A 14 -19.48 9.68 38.32
C ILE A 14 -19.79 9.41 39.79
N CYS A 15 -19.23 10.18 40.73
CA CYS A 15 -19.48 9.97 42.16
C CYS A 15 -20.91 10.31 42.59
N ASN A 16 -21.61 11.14 41.82
CA ASN A 16 -22.97 11.60 42.14
C ASN A 16 -24.06 10.86 41.36
N GLN A 17 -23.69 9.95 40.45
CA GLN A 17 -24.64 9.18 39.65
C GLN A 17 -24.37 7.68 39.77
N THR A 18 -25.43 6.91 39.62
CA THR A 18 -25.36 5.48 39.39
C THR A 18 -25.24 5.18 37.89
N ILE A 19 -24.73 4.00 37.54
CA ILE A 19 -24.70 3.51 36.15
C ILE A 19 -26.09 3.59 35.51
N LEU A 20 -27.14 3.27 36.26
CA LEU A 20 -28.53 3.38 35.82
C LEU A 20 -28.92 4.83 35.45
N GLU A 21 -28.58 5.81 36.29
CA GLU A 21 -28.87 7.23 36.01
C GLU A 21 -28.08 7.75 34.81
N THR A 22 -26.83 7.32 34.65
CA THR A 22 -26.03 7.62 33.46
C THR A 22 -26.66 6.98 32.21
N MET A 23 -27.09 5.73 32.26
CA MET A 23 -27.77 5.07 31.12
C MET A 23 -29.10 5.74 30.76
N LYS A 24 -29.88 6.18 31.75
CA LYS A 24 -31.09 7.01 31.50
C LYS A 24 -30.74 8.32 30.80
N THR A 25 -29.67 8.99 31.25
CA THR A 25 -29.15 10.21 30.60
C THR A 25 -28.78 9.94 29.13
N ILE A 26 -28.03 8.87 28.85
CA ILE A 26 -27.66 8.47 27.48
C ILE A 26 -28.90 8.25 26.62
N CYS A 27 -29.90 7.52 27.12
CA CYS A 27 -31.14 7.30 26.38
C CYS A 27 -31.79 8.64 25.98
N ILE A 28 -31.90 9.57 26.92
CA ILE A 28 -32.48 10.90 26.68
C ILE A 28 -31.65 11.72 25.67
N THR A 29 -30.33 11.70 25.79
CA THR A 29 -29.45 12.44 24.87
C THR A 29 -29.56 11.92 23.44
N VAL A 30 -29.59 10.60 23.23
CA VAL A 30 -29.54 9.99 21.89
C VAL A 30 -30.86 10.14 21.12
N PHE A 31 -32.02 9.92 21.75
CA PHE A 31 -33.32 9.97 21.03
C PHE A 31 -34.34 10.98 21.59
N GLY A 32 -33.95 11.82 22.56
CA GLY A 32 -34.80 12.89 23.09
C GLY A 32 -35.64 12.48 24.31
N ASP A 33 -36.72 13.23 24.58
CA ASP A 33 -37.49 13.09 25.83
C ASP A 33 -38.11 11.69 26.00
N ALA A 34 -37.68 11.00 27.06
CA ALA A 34 -38.06 9.64 27.36
C ALA A 34 -38.91 9.62 28.64
N ALA A 35 -40.22 9.82 28.47
CA ALA A 35 -41.20 9.80 29.57
C ALA A 35 -41.12 8.53 30.44
N VAL A 36 -40.62 7.42 29.89
CA VAL A 36 -40.45 6.14 30.61
C VAL A 36 -39.45 6.23 31.77
N PHE A 37 -38.50 7.17 31.75
CA PHE A 37 -37.54 7.37 32.84
C PHE A 37 -37.99 8.39 33.89
N SER A 38 -39.19 8.96 33.74
CA SER A 38 -39.82 9.76 34.81
C SER A 38 -40.33 8.90 35.98
N ASP A 39 -40.42 7.57 35.77
CA ASP A 39 -40.69 6.60 36.82
C ASP A 39 -39.41 6.34 37.64
N PRO A 40 -39.39 6.63 38.96
CA PRO A 40 -38.25 6.35 39.82
C PRO A 40 -37.90 4.85 39.90
N GLU A 41 -38.83 3.94 39.59
CA GLU A 41 -38.59 2.48 39.60
C GLU A 41 -38.00 1.94 38.27
N SER A 42 -37.78 2.81 37.28
CA SER A 42 -37.23 2.38 35.97
C SER A 42 -35.83 1.78 36.10
N THR A 43 -35.61 0.66 35.40
CA THR A 43 -34.43 -0.23 35.49
C THR A 43 -33.54 -0.17 34.24
N LEU A 44 -32.39 -0.85 34.28
CA LEU A 44 -31.53 -1.01 33.09
C LEU A 44 -32.22 -1.77 31.97
N GLU A 45 -33.12 -2.71 32.30
CA GLU A 45 -33.90 -3.44 31.30
C GLU A 45 -34.90 -2.51 30.59
N ASP A 46 -35.44 -1.53 31.30
CA ASP A 46 -36.29 -0.50 30.69
C ASP A 46 -35.48 0.40 29.73
N CYS A 47 -34.25 0.76 30.09
CA CYS A 47 -33.33 1.46 29.18
C CYS A 47 -33.04 0.64 27.91
N LYS A 48 -32.73 -0.65 28.07
CA LYS A 48 -32.46 -1.57 26.96
C LYS A 48 -33.67 -1.69 26.04
N LYS A 49 -34.86 -1.91 26.60
CA LYS A 49 -36.10 -2.03 25.86
C LYS A 49 -36.38 -0.75 25.07
N TRP A 50 -36.27 0.41 25.72
CA TRP A 50 -36.52 1.70 25.07
C TRP A 50 -35.54 1.97 23.92
N LEU A 51 -34.23 1.74 24.12
CA LEU A 51 -33.23 1.91 23.06
C LEU A 51 -33.49 0.98 21.88
N THR A 52 -33.86 -0.28 22.14
CA THR A 52 -34.20 -1.25 21.09
C THR A 52 -35.42 -0.78 20.27
N GLU A 53 -36.45 -0.26 20.95
CA GLU A 53 -37.65 0.28 20.31
C GLU A 53 -37.36 1.53 19.45
N GLN A 54 -36.53 2.46 19.93
CA GLN A 54 -36.20 3.70 19.20
C GLN A 54 -35.23 3.48 18.04
N ASN A 55 -34.21 2.64 18.24
CA ASN A 55 -33.17 2.42 17.23
C ASN A 55 -33.72 1.67 16.00
N ARG A 56 -34.89 1.01 16.11
CA ARG A 56 -35.47 0.13 15.07
C ARG A 56 -34.51 -0.99 14.64
N ILE A 57 -33.49 -1.26 15.44
CA ILE A 57 -32.57 -2.36 15.28
C ILE A 57 -32.97 -3.37 16.35
N GLU A 58 -33.28 -4.61 15.95
CA GLU A 58 -33.56 -5.73 16.87
C GLU A 58 -32.32 -6.18 17.68
N ASP A 59 -31.20 -5.47 17.53
CA ASP A 59 -29.91 -5.89 18.02
C ASP A 59 -29.61 -5.33 19.41
N SER A 60 -29.58 -6.24 20.38
CA SER A 60 -29.15 -5.98 21.75
C SER A 60 -27.67 -5.56 21.88
N SER A 61 -26.89 -5.64 20.80
CA SER A 61 -25.47 -5.25 20.75
C SER A 61 -25.26 -3.77 21.10
N TYR A 62 -26.13 -2.87 20.63
CA TYR A 62 -25.93 -1.43 20.85
C TYR A 62 -26.08 -1.02 22.32
N PHE A 63 -27.11 -1.54 23.01
CA PHE A 63 -27.25 -1.32 24.45
C PHE A 63 -26.04 -1.89 25.21
N SER A 64 -25.61 -3.09 24.86
CA SER A 64 -24.48 -3.77 25.50
C SER A 64 -23.18 -2.98 25.30
N PHE A 65 -22.96 -2.44 24.10
CA PHE A 65 -21.85 -1.55 23.79
C PHE A 65 -21.85 -0.29 24.67
N LEU A 66 -22.99 0.41 24.76
CA LEU A 66 -23.12 1.60 25.60
C LEU A 66 -22.89 1.29 27.08
N LEU A 67 -23.52 0.23 27.59
CA LEU A 67 -23.39 -0.19 28.98
C LEU A 67 -21.95 -0.56 29.33
N THR A 68 -21.26 -1.31 28.46
CA THR A 68 -19.86 -1.70 28.68
C THR A 68 -18.94 -0.49 28.76
N ASN A 69 -19.18 0.54 27.93
CA ASN A 69 -18.40 1.79 27.99
C ASN A 69 -18.61 2.54 29.32
N VAL A 70 -19.84 2.57 29.84
CA VAL A 70 -20.15 3.20 31.13
C VAL A 70 -19.56 2.39 32.29
N GLU A 71 -19.76 1.08 32.30
CA GLU A 71 -19.24 0.17 33.33
C GLU A 71 -17.72 0.23 33.42
N ASP A 72 -17.02 0.27 32.29
CA ASP A 72 -15.57 0.36 32.24
C ASP A 72 -15.04 1.64 32.91
N ILE A 73 -15.65 2.80 32.62
CA ILE A 73 -15.26 4.07 33.25
C ILE A 73 -15.52 4.05 34.76
N TYR A 74 -16.68 3.55 35.19
CA TYR A 74 -17.04 3.46 36.61
C TYR A 74 -16.11 2.52 37.38
N ALA A 75 -15.75 1.37 36.78
CA ALA A 75 -14.88 0.39 37.41
C ALA A 75 -13.41 0.84 37.46
N ASN A 76 -12.94 1.58 36.45
CA ASN A 76 -11.53 1.87 36.24
C ASN A 76 -11.17 3.36 36.39
N LEU A 77 -12.01 4.15 37.06
CA LEU A 77 -11.80 5.61 37.22
C LEU A 77 -10.41 5.99 37.77
N SER A 78 -9.81 5.17 38.63
CA SER A 78 -8.46 5.40 39.15
C SER A 78 -7.38 5.26 38.08
N GLU A 79 -7.53 4.32 37.15
CA GLU A 79 -6.58 4.12 36.04
C GLU A 79 -6.69 5.27 35.05
N TYR A 80 -7.91 5.72 34.74
CA TYR A 80 -8.14 6.92 33.95
C TYR A 80 -7.53 8.18 34.56
N LYS A 81 -7.65 8.37 35.88
CA LYS A 81 -7.00 9.48 36.59
C LYS A 81 -5.48 9.40 36.49
N GLN A 82 -4.91 8.23 36.73
CA GLN A 82 -3.47 8.02 36.62
C GLN A 82 -2.97 8.32 35.20
N MET A 83 -3.70 7.86 34.18
CA MET A 83 -3.41 8.15 32.79
C MET A 83 -3.46 9.65 32.53
N HIS A 84 -4.55 10.33 32.90
CA HIS A 84 -4.73 11.77 32.75
C HIS A 84 -3.55 12.58 33.32
N ASP A 85 -3.12 12.23 34.54
CA ASP A 85 -2.04 12.92 35.24
C ASP A 85 -0.66 12.66 34.60
N ALA A 86 -0.50 11.53 33.90
CA ALA A 86 0.72 11.15 33.21
C ALA A 86 0.83 11.72 31.78
N LEU A 87 -0.26 12.22 31.20
CA LEU A 87 -0.25 12.83 29.87
C LEU A 87 0.57 14.12 29.88
N ALA A 88 1.46 14.28 28.90
CA ALA A 88 2.48 15.32 28.90
C ALA A 88 1.94 16.71 28.57
N ASP A 89 0.83 16.81 27.83
CA ASP A 89 0.24 18.08 27.40
C ASP A 89 -1.25 18.21 27.74
N GLU A 90 -1.73 19.45 27.60
CA GLU A 90 -3.11 19.81 27.92
C GLU A 90 -4.10 19.32 26.86
N GLU A 91 -3.66 19.20 25.61
CA GLU A 91 -4.51 18.69 24.54
C GLU A 91 -4.88 17.23 24.79
N SER A 92 -3.90 16.38 25.12
CA SER A 92 -4.12 14.96 25.43
C SER A 92 -5.07 14.80 26.62
N ARG A 93 -4.91 15.62 27.67
CA ARG A 93 -5.80 15.61 28.84
C ARG A 93 -7.24 15.94 28.45
N LYS A 94 -7.43 16.96 27.60
CA LYS A 94 -8.75 17.32 27.05
C LYS A 94 -9.33 16.22 26.18
N VAL A 95 -8.54 15.62 25.28
CA VAL A 95 -8.96 14.48 24.46
C VAL A 95 -9.49 13.37 25.35
N LEU A 96 -8.76 12.99 26.40
CA LEU A 96 -9.19 11.94 27.32
C LEU A 96 -10.51 12.27 28.03
N VAL A 97 -10.61 13.48 28.60
CA VAL A 97 -11.84 13.93 29.29
C VAL A 97 -13.03 13.94 28.34
N ASN A 98 -12.86 14.46 27.14
CA ASN A 98 -13.91 14.51 26.12
C ASN A 98 -14.34 13.11 25.66
N LEU A 99 -13.41 12.18 25.41
CA LEU A 99 -13.76 10.81 25.06
C LEU A 99 -14.54 10.11 26.18
N MET A 100 -14.12 10.30 27.44
CA MET A 100 -14.84 9.77 28.60
C MET A 100 -16.22 10.41 28.77
N ALA A 101 -16.34 11.73 28.62
CA ALA A 101 -17.61 12.43 28.68
C ALA A 101 -18.56 12.00 27.55
N HIS A 102 -18.06 11.80 26.34
CA HIS A 102 -18.83 11.23 25.24
C HIS A 102 -19.34 9.83 25.59
N ARG A 103 -18.51 8.94 26.15
CA ARG A 103 -18.93 7.60 26.58
C ARG A 103 -20.01 7.61 27.66
N LEU A 104 -20.03 8.63 28.53
CA LEU A 104 -21.00 8.76 29.63
C LEU A 104 -22.30 9.50 29.24
N ILE A 105 -22.24 10.43 28.29
CA ILE A 105 -23.37 11.33 27.97
C ILE A 105 -23.95 11.05 26.58
N ARG A 106 -23.11 10.56 25.66
CA ARG A 106 -23.40 10.39 24.22
C ARG A 106 -23.80 11.68 23.50
N ASP A 107 -23.21 12.79 23.93
CA ASP A 107 -23.29 14.07 23.20
C ASP A 107 -22.10 14.19 22.25
N ASP A 108 -22.38 14.45 20.97
CA ASP A 108 -21.37 14.61 19.91
C ASP A 108 -20.49 15.84 20.13
N TYR A 109 -20.93 16.81 20.95
CA TYR A 109 -20.10 17.92 21.40
C TYR A 109 -18.75 17.44 21.93
N TYR A 110 -18.75 16.43 22.81
CA TYR A 110 -17.51 15.95 23.41
C TYR A 110 -16.63 15.25 22.37
N LEU A 111 -17.22 14.42 21.50
CA LEU A 111 -16.46 13.71 20.46
C LEU A 111 -15.78 14.68 19.49
N LEU A 112 -16.50 15.73 19.08
CA LEU A 112 -15.96 16.77 18.21
C LEU A 112 -14.87 17.60 18.90
N ASN A 113 -14.97 17.84 20.21
CA ASN A 113 -13.91 18.49 20.98
C ASN A 113 -12.72 17.56 21.31
N ALA A 114 -12.88 16.25 21.15
CA ALA A 114 -11.75 15.31 21.21
C ALA A 114 -10.95 15.32 19.90
N PHE A 115 -11.57 15.63 18.75
CA PHE A 115 -10.91 15.59 17.45
C PHE A 115 -9.69 16.53 17.36
N SER A 116 -8.53 15.95 17.07
CA SER A 116 -7.23 16.62 16.96
C SER A 116 -7.04 17.20 15.55
N ALA A 117 -7.81 18.24 15.23
CA ALA A 117 -7.80 18.86 13.91
C ALA A 117 -6.39 19.32 13.49
N GLY A 118 -5.96 18.91 12.29
CA GLY A 118 -4.63 19.28 11.75
C GLY A 118 -3.54 18.23 11.98
N GLU A 119 -3.77 17.27 12.88
CA GLU A 119 -2.80 16.22 13.18
C GLU A 119 -2.91 15.06 12.18
N ARG A 120 -1.77 14.40 11.92
CA ARG A 120 -1.73 13.18 11.12
C ARG A 120 -1.75 11.96 12.03
N GLN A 121 -2.61 11.00 11.69
CA GLN A 121 -2.67 9.72 12.38
C GLN A 121 -1.29 9.02 12.31
N TYR A 122 -0.84 8.45 13.42
CA TYR A 122 0.48 7.83 13.62
C TYR A 122 1.72 8.75 13.52
N PHE A 123 1.68 9.83 12.73
CA PHE A 123 2.84 10.67 12.40
C PHE A 123 2.68 12.15 12.79
N SER A 124 1.79 12.44 13.75
CA SER A 124 1.46 13.76 14.33
C SER A 124 2.65 14.75 14.38
N PRO A 125 2.68 15.76 13.49
CA PRO A 125 3.88 16.59 13.27
C PRO A 125 4.26 17.50 14.43
N SER A 126 3.33 17.83 15.36
CA SER A 126 3.61 18.79 16.43
C SER A 126 4.61 18.27 17.48
N PHE A 127 4.73 16.95 17.63
CA PHE A 127 5.65 16.35 18.60
C PHE A 127 6.39 15.09 18.11
N MET A 128 6.07 14.54 16.94
CA MET A 128 6.77 13.36 16.42
C MET A 128 8.26 13.62 16.20
N LYS A 129 9.07 12.66 16.63
CA LYS A 129 10.52 12.66 16.46
C LYS A 129 10.93 11.36 15.80
N TYR A 130 11.83 11.49 14.84
CA TYR A 130 12.33 10.35 14.07
C TYR A 130 13.83 10.22 14.25
N LYS A 131 14.31 8.98 14.34
CA LYS A 131 15.74 8.67 14.28
C LYS A 131 16.12 8.43 12.81
N PRO A 132 17.16 9.10 12.29
CA PRO A 132 17.72 8.78 10.98
C PRO A 132 18.13 7.32 10.90
N GLN A 133 17.97 6.69 9.73
CA GLN A 133 18.18 5.25 9.56
C GLN A 133 17.40 4.39 10.59
N GLY A 134 16.21 4.85 10.99
CA GLY A 134 15.38 4.16 11.95
C GLY A 134 14.89 2.80 11.47
N VAL A 135 14.60 1.91 12.41
CA VAL A 135 13.87 0.66 12.20
C VAL A 135 12.40 0.85 12.59
N PHE A 136 11.50 0.71 11.62
CA PHE A 136 10.06 0.86 11.79
C PHE A 136 9.36 -0.50 11.83
N VAL A 137 8.35 -0.63 12.69
CA VAL A 137 7.49 -1.79 12.80
C VAL A 137 6.04 -1.36 12.60
N ASP A 138 5.41 -1.88 11.55
CA ASP A 138 4.02 -1.62 11.15
C ASP A 138 3.19 -2.87 11.45
N CYS A 139 2.51 -2.89 12.60
CA CYS A 139 1.60 -3.96 12.97
C CYS A 139 0.18 -3.62 12.49
N GLY A 140 -0.39 -4.47 11.64
CA GLY A 140 -1.67 -4.22 10.98
C GLY A 140 -1.48 -3.23 9.84
N ALA A 141 -0.68 -3.62 8.86
CA ALA A 141 -0.25 -2.73 7.79
C ALA A 141 -1.32 -2.49 6.70
N LEU A 142 -2.37 -3.32 6.64
CA LEU A 142 -3.43 -3.26 5.64
C LEU A 142 -2.88 -3.28 4.20
N ASN A 143 -2.65 -2.12 3.60
CA ASN A 143 -2.12 -1.97 2.24
C ASN A 143 -0.68 -1.42 2.19
N GLY A 144 -0.06 -1.13 3.34
CA GLY A 144 1.28 -0.57 3.47
C GLY A 144 1.34 0.96 3.37
N ALA A 145 0.22 1.68 3.34
CA ALA A 145 0.19 3.15 3.24
C ALA A 145 0.92 3.83 4.42
N THR A 146 0.71 3.36 5.65
CA THR A 146 1.43 3.86 6.85
C THR A 146 2.95 3.69 6.71
N THR A 147 3.42 2.58 6.13
CA THR A 147 4.85 2.38 5.84
C THR A 147 5.38 3.34 4.76
N LEU A 148 4.58 3.65 3.73
CA LEU A 148 4.94 4.66 2.73
C LEU A 148 5.04 6.06 3.37
N GLU A 149 4.10 6.42 4.24
CA GLU A 149 4.12 7.69 4.96
C GLU A 149 5.33 7.80 5.90
N TYR A 150 5.68 6.73 6.62
CA TYR A 150 6.90 6.70 7.41
C TYR A 150 8.15 7.00 6.56
N ALA A 151 8.21 6.47 5.34
CA ALA A 151 9.31 6.74 4.42
C ALA A 151 9.37 8.21 3.94
N CYS A 152 8.25 8.94 3.95
CA CYS A 152 8.25 10.40 3.74
C CYS A 152 8.96 11.13 4.90
N HIS A 153 8.79 10.65 6.13
CA HIS A 153 9.40 11.23 7.32
C HIS A 153 10.85 10.81 7.52
N VAL A 154 11.20 9.57 7.15
CA VAL A 154 12.55 9.01 7.30
C VAL A 154 13.01 8.38 5.97
N PRO A 155 13.35 9.17 4.93
CA PRO A 155 13.70 8.63 3.61
C PRO A 155 14.89 7.65 3.63
N ASP A 156 15.78 7.79 4.61
CA ASP A 156 16.95 6.95 4.83
C ASP A 156 16.72 5.79 5.83
N PHE A 157 15.47 5.45 6.18
CA PHE A 157 15.14 4.36 7.11
C PHE A 157 15.91 3.07 6.81
N LYS A 158 16.41 2.40 7.86
CA LYS A 158 17.24 1.21 7.70
C LYS A 158 16.39 0.00 7.31
N ARG A 159 15.27 -0.20 8.00
CA ARG A 159 14.36 -1.33 7.78
C ARG A 159 12.93 -1.00 8.20
N ALA A 160 11.95 -1.51 7.46
CA ALA A 160 10.58 -1.63 7.91
C ALA A 160 10.19 -3.12 8.04
N TYR A 161 9.65 -3.50 9.20
CA TYR A 161 9.00 -4.78 9.44
C TYR A 161 7.49 -4.58 9.37
N VAL A 162 6.83 -5.25 8.42
CA VAL A 162 5.44 -4.99 8.05
C VAL A 162 4.63 -6.27 8.24
N TYR A 163 3.63 -6.24 9.12
CA TYR A 163 2.83 -7.41 9.50
C TYR A 163 1.39 -7.23 9.06
N GLU A 164 0.92 -8.16 8.22
CA GLU A 164 -0.47 -8.18 7.73
C GLU A 164 -0.94 -9.63 7.55
N PRO A 165 -1.87 -10.14 8.38
CA PRO A 165 -2.29 -11.54 8.35
C PRO A 165 -3.10 -11.92 7.10
N LEU A 166 -3.90 -11.01 6.55
CA LEU A 166 -4.80 -11.35 5.44
C LEU A 166 -4.02 -11.51 4.13
N PRO A 167 -4.15 -12.66 3.42
CA PRO A 167 -3.39 -12.90 2.19
C PRO A 167 -3.55 -11.81 1.12
N LYS A 168 -4.76 -11.25 1.00
CA LYS A 168 -5.08 -10.19 0.03
C LYS A 168 -4.36 -8.88 0.37
N MET A 169 -4.39 -8.49 1.64
CA MET A 169 -3.79 -7.25 2.16
C MET A 169 -2.27 -7.37 2.22
N HIS A 170 -1.74 -8.52 2.63
CA HIS A 170 -0.32 -8.83 2.53
C HIS A 170 0.20 -8.70 1.10
N LYS A 171 -0.53 -9.22 0.11
CA LYS A 171 -0.17 -9.04 -1.31
C LYS A 171 -0.21 -7.57 -1.74
N ALA A 172 -1.15 -6.77 -1.21
CA ALA A 172 -1.18 -5.34 -1.44
C ALA A 172 0.06 -4.65 -0.86
N CYS A 173 0.45 -4.98 0.38
CA CYS A 173 1.69 -4.49 1.01
C CYS A 173 2.92 -4.82 0.14
N VAL A 174 3.06 -6.07 -0.31
CA VAL A 174 4.18 -6.49 -1.18
C VAL A 174 4.24 -5.67 -2.47
N ASN A 175 3.10 -5.41 -3.10
CA ASN A 175 3.05 -4.64 -4.35
C ASN A 175 3.33 -3.16 -4.11
N ASN A 176 2.67 -2.54 -3.12
CA ASN A 176 2.76 -1.10 -2.87
C ASN A 176 4.14 -0.69 -2.36
N LEU A 177 4.78 -1.56 -1.59
CA LEU A 177 6.11 -1.32 -1.02
C LEU A 177 7.25 -1.76 -1.95
N SER A 178 6.96 -2.33 -3.14
CA SER A 178 7.99 -2.81 -4.07
C SER A 178 8.91 -1.71 -4.62
N ILE A 179 8.57 -0.44 -4.38
CA ILE A 179 9.39 0.73 -4.72
C ILE A 179 10.68 0.79 -3.90
N PHE A 180 10.72 0.14 -2.73
CA PHE A 180 11.90 0.14 -1.87
C PHE A 180 12.81 -1.06 -2.17
N GLU A 181 14.10 -0.88 -1.91
CA GLU A 181 15.08 -1.96 -1.98
C GLU A 181 14.66 -3.14 -1.10
N PRO A 182 14.70 -4.40 -1.60
CA PRO A 182 14.27 -5.58 -0.84
C PRO A 182 15.00 -5.76 0.50
N SER A 183 16.22 -5.24 0.64
CA SER A 183 16.98 -5.29 1.90
C SER A 183 16.39 -4.44 3.03
N ARG A 184 15.61 -3.41 2.67
CA ARG A 184 14.97 -2.46 3.61
C ARG A 184 13.59 -2.93 4.07
N LEU A 185 13.02 -3.98 3.49
CA LEU A 185 11.67 -4.44 3.81
C LEU A 185 11.66 -5.89 4.27
N ILE A 186 10.93 -6.13 5.36
CA ILE A 186 10.57 -7.47 5.82
C ILE A 186 9.04 -7.49 5.96
N ILE A 187 8.36 -8.08 4.98
CA ILE A 187 6.90 -8.19 4.98
C ILE A 187 6.51 -9.61 5.42
N ARG A 188 5.63 -9.70 6.41
CA ARG A 188 5.19 -10.94 7.04
C ARG A 188 3.69 -11.09 6.88
N GLN A 189 3.27 -12.23 6.33
CA GLN A 189 1.87 -12.63 6.36
C GLN A 189 1.54 -13.27 7.71
N ALA A 190 1.45 -12.45 8.76
CA ALA A 190 1.24 -12.91 10.12
C ALA A 190 0.52 -11.86 10.96
N ALA A 191 -0.27 -12.32 11.94
CA ALA A 191 -0.77 -11.50 13.02
C ALA A 191 0.34 -11.30 14.08
N VAL A 192 0.32 -10.17 14.77
CA VAL A 192 1.24 -9.91 15.88
C VAL A 192 0.55 -10.26 17.19
N SER A 193 1.23 -11.03 18.05
CA SER A 193 0.70 -11.50 19.34
C SER A 193 1.82 -11.65 20.37
N ASP A 194 1.45 -12.06 21.59
CA ASP A 194 2.34 -12.45 22.68
C ASP A 194 3.14 -13.75 22.47
N HIS A 195 2.87 -14.51 21.40
CA HIS A 195 3.56 -15.77 21.09
C HIS A 195 3.61 -16.06 19.59
N THR A 196 4.56 -16.92 19.20
CA THR A 196 4.60 -17.50 17.85
C THR A 196 3.74 -18.76 17.77
N GLY A 197 2.89 -18.87 16.76
CA GLY A 197 1.97 -20.00 16.62
C GLY A 197 0.98 -19.85 15.48
N ILE A 198 -0.18 -20.51 15.61
CA ILE A 198 -1.33 -20.35 14.73
C ILE A 198 -2.47 -19.82 15.58
N VAL A 199 -3.15 -18.79 15.08
CA VAL A 199 -4.36 -18.23 15.69
C VAL A 199 -5.51 -18.30 14.69
N HIS A 200 -6.72 -18.45 15.23
CA HIS A 200 -7.94 -18.30 14.45
C HIS A 200 -8.23 -16.81 14.24
N PHE A 201 -8.64 -16.47 13.03
CA PHE A 201 -8.78 -15.09 12.56
C PHE A 201 -10.11 -14.92 11.85
N ASP A 202 -10.83 -13.84 12.14
CA ASP A 202 -12.07 -13.48 11.45
C ASP A 202 -11.75 -12.54 10.28
N PRO A 203 -11.88 -12.99 9.02
CA PRO A 203 -11.52 -12.20 7.87
C PRO A 203 -12.65 -11.23 7.48
N PHE A 204 -12.61 -10.02 7.99
CA PHE A 204 -13.39 -8.88 7.51
C PHE A 204 -12.54 -7.92 6.67
N ILE A 205 -12.80 -7.85 5.36
CA ILE A 205 -11.90 -7.20 4.39
C ILE A 205 -11.84 -5.67 4.54
N ASP A 206 -12.81 -5.05 5.23
CA ASP A 206 -12.90 -3.58 5.38
C ASP A 206 -12.22 -3.05 6.65
N GLY A 207 -11.05 -3.62 6.99
CA GLY A 207 -10.18 -3.10 8.05
C GLY A 207 -10.48 -3.61 9.46
N SER A 208 -11.55 -4.36 9.70
CA SER A 208 -11.95 -4.83 11.05
C SER A 208 -11.66 -6.32 11.33
N SER A 209 -10.71 -6.89 10.59
CA SER A 209 -10.31 -8.28 10.81
C SER A 209 -9.47 -8.45 12.07
N HIS A 210 -9.79 -9.45 12.88
CA HIS A 210 -9.15 -9.63 14.19
C HIS A 210 -8.94 -11.11 14.54
N ILE A 211 -8.08 -11.35 15.53
CA ILE A 211 -7.91 -12.67 16.14
C ILE A 211 -9.20 -13.03 16.89
N SER A 212 -9.76 -14.20 16.59
CA SER A 212 -11.03 -14.66 17.15
C SER A 212 -11.04 -16.18 17.27
N ASP A 213 -11.39 -16.71 18.45
CA ASP A 213 -11.49 -18.16 18.69
C ASP A 213 -12.46 -18.88 17.75
N THR A 214 -13.42 -18.15 17.18
CA THR A 214 -14.41 -18.64 16.22
C THR A 214 -14.12 -18.21 14.78
N GLY A 215 -12.95 -17.62 14.54
CA GLY A 215 -12.50 -17.18 13.23
C GLY A 215 -12.45 -18.32 12.21
N SER A 216 -12.66 -17.99 10.94
CA SER A 216 -12.73 -18.98 9.86
C SER A 216 -11.39 -19.19 9.13
N LEU A 217 -10.37 -18.40 9.46
CA LEU A 217 -9.05 -18.44 8.84
C LEU A 217 -7.98 -18.73 9.89
N ASP A 218 -7.11 -19.70 9.62
CA ASP A 218 -5.89 -19.92 10.40
C ASP A 218 -4.78 -19.04 9.84
N VAL A 219 -4.21 -18.18 10.69
CA VAL A 219 -3.08 -17.32 10.33
C VAL A 219 -1.90 -17.55 11.27
N PRO A 220 -0.64 -17.43 10.78
CA PRO A 220 0.52 -17.38 11.66
C PRO A 220 0.40 -16.20 12.62
N ALA A 221 0.67 -16.44 13.90
CA ALA A 221 0.93 -15.40 14.89
C ALA A 221 2.43 -15.34 15.19
N ILE A 222 2.94 -14.14 15.43
CA ILE A 222 4.36 -13.88 15.69
C ILE A 222 4.51 -12.92 16.87
N SER A 223 5.48 -13.21 17.75
CA SER A 223 6.00 -12.25 18.74
C SER A 223 7.09 -11.39 18.11
N LEU A 224 7.01 -10.06 18.29
CA LEU A 224 8.03 -9.13 17.81
C LEU A 224 9.38 -9.41 18.46
N ASP A 225 9.40 -9.73 19.75
CA ASP A 225 10.62 -10.05 20.49
C ASP A 225 11.36 -11.28 19.93
N GLU A 226 10.63 -12.21 19.29
CA GLU A 226 11.18 -13.41 18.64
C GLU A 226 11.61 -13.17 17.17
N ASP A 227 10.82 -12.44 16.37
CA ASP A 227 11.11 -12.23 14.93
C ASP A 227 12.16 -11.14 14.67
N ILE A 228 12.21 -10.10 15.51
CA ILE A 228 13.09 -8.96 15.30
C ILE A 228 14.30 -9.04 16.22
N THR A 229 15.49 -9.18 15.63
CA THR A 229 16.76 -9.30 16.39
C THR A 229 17.54 -8.00 16.49
N GLU A 230 17.18 -6.99 15.69
CA GLU A 230 17.81 -5.67 15.70
C GLU A 230 17.02 -4.67 16.56
N MET A 231 17.66 -3.56 16.92
CA MET A 231 17.02 -2.49 17.69
C MET A 231 15.88 -1.86 16.89
N VAL A 232 14.73 -1.66 17.53
CA VAL A 232 13.55 -1.01 16.94
C VAL A 232 13.47 0.45 17.39
N ASP A 233 13.11 1.36 16.47
CA ASP A 233 13.04 2.80 16.74
C ASP A 233 11.61 3.35 16.78
N LEU A 234 10.67 2.72 16.07
CA LEU A 234 9.25 3.09 16.09
C LEU A 234 8.38 1.85 15.91
N ILE A 235 7.36 1.71 16.77
CA ILE A 235 6.32 0.67 16.64
C ILE A 235 4.96 1.36 16.49
N LYS A 236 4.28 1.06 15.39
CA LYS A 236 2.87 1.34 15.18
C LYS A 236 2.06 0.07 15.38
N MET A 237 0.96 0.15 16.13
CA MET A 237 0.01 -0.96 16.26
C MET A 237 -1.41 -0.48 16.05
N ASP A 238 -2.06 -1.10 15.08
CA ASP A 238 -3.49 -1.00 14.80
C ASP A 238 -3.96 -2.37 14.31
N ILE A 239 -4.33 -3.24 15.25
CA ILE A 239 -4.50 -4.68 15.02
C ILE A 239 -5.81 -5.20 15.62
N GLU A 240 -6.84 -4.35 15.57
CA GLU A 240 -8.23 -4.71 15.82
C GLU A 240 -8.45 -5.44 17.15
N GLY A 241 -7.81 -4.94 18.22
CA GLY A 241 -8.01 -5.42 19.58
C GLY A 241 -6.92 -6.37 20.11
N ALA A 242 -5.94 -6.74 19.29
CA ALA A 242 -4.81 -7.56 19.70
C ALA A 242 -3.65 -6.76 20.34
N GLU A 243 -3.75 -5.43 20.46
CA GLU A 243 -2.67 -4.53 20.89
C GLU A 243 -2.10 -4.91 22.26
N PHE A 244 -2.96 -5.25 23.23
CA PHE A 244 -2.51 -5.66 24.55
C PHE A 244 -1.63 -6.93 24.50
N SER A 245 -2.01 -7.90 23.67
CA SER A 245 -1.24 -9.14 23.46
C SER A 245 0.07 -8.84 22.71
N ALA A 246 0.01 -8.08 21.62
CA ALA A 246 1.18 -7.69 20.85
C ALA A 246 2.21 -6.91 21.68
N ILE A 247 1.78 -6.02 22.59
CA ILE A 247 2.68 -5.32 23.54
C ILE A 247 3.37 -6.33 24.47
N CYS A 248 2.66 -7.36 24.93
CA CYS A 248 3.28 -8.42 25.74
C CYS A 248 4.34 -9.19 24.94
N GLY A 249 4.09 -9.43 23.65
CA GLY A 249 5.02 -10.08 22.71
C GLY A 249 6.13 -9.18 22.16
N ALA A 250 6.14 -7.89 22.54
CA ALA A 250 7.13 -6.89 22.13
C ALA A 250 7.83 -6.25 23.34
N LYS A 251 7.69 -6.87 24.52
CA LYS A 251 8.09 -6.29 25.80
C LYS A 251 9.59 -6.01 25.86
N ARG A 252 10.44 -6.90 25.33
CA ARG A 252 11.89 -6.68 25.26
C ARG A 252 12.19 -5.45 24.41
N HIS A 253 11.64 -5.34 23.20
CA HIS A 253 11.83 -4.16 22.36
C HIS A 253 11.35 -2.88 23.02
N ILE A 254 10.14 -2.90 23.59
CA ILE A 254 9.53 -1.73 24.26
C ILE A 254 10.40 -1.27 25.45
N CYS A 255 10.91 -2.18 26.27
CA CYS A 255 11.71 -1.85 27.45
C CYS A 255 13.18 -1.50 27.13
N ASP A 256 13.82 -2.28 26.25
CA ASP A 256 15.27 -2.23 26.05
C ASP A 256 15.66 -1.27 24.93
N ASP A 257 14.98 -1.33 23.78
CA ASP A 257 15.27 -0.47 22.62
C ASP A 257 14.64 0.91 22.76
N ARG A 258 13.57 0.98 23.55
CA ARG A 258 12.81 2.18 23.85
C ARG A 258 12.37 2.91 22.56
N PRO A 259 11.56 2.26 21.70
CA PRO A 259 11.06 2.88 20.49
C PRO A 259 10.04 3.99 20.78
N VAL A 260 9.80 4.86 19.80
CA VAL A 260 8.56 5.63 19.71
C VAL A 260 7.39 4.65 19.57
N LEU A 261 6.30 4.90 20.28
CA LEU A 261 5.09 4.09 20.22
C LEU A 261 3.94 4.92 19.66
N ALA A 262 3.19 4.36 18.71
CA ALA A 262 1.92 4.89 18.21
C ALA A 262 0.89 3.76 18.18
N ILE A 263 0.05 3.67 19.22
CA ILE A 263 -0.76 2.48 19.50
C ILE A 263 -2.24 2.86 19.51
N SER A 264 -3.06 2.17 18.72
CA SER A 264 -4.51 2.29 18.75
C SER A 264 -5.08 1.86 20.11
N VAL A 265 -6.00 2.67 20.64
CA VAL A 265 -6.63 2.44 21.96
C VAL A 265 -8.16 2.57 21.93
N TYR A 266 -8.77 2.29 20.77
CA TYR A 266 -10.21 2.48 20.55
C TYR A 266 -11.01 1.17 20.34
N HIS A 267 -10.37 0.03 20.08
CA HIS A 267 -11.04 -1.22 19.70
C HIS A 267 -11.94 -1.79 20.80
N PHE A 268 -11.49 -1.77 22.06
CA PHE A 268 -12.31 -2.12 23.21
C PHE A 268 -12.44 -0.94 24.19
N PRO A 269 -13.54 -0.83 24.96
CA PRO A 269 -13.68 0.20 25.98
C PRO A 269 -12.46 0.28 26.90
N ALA A 270 -11.99 -0.89 27.36
CA ALA A 270 -10.86 -1.01 28.26
C ALA A 270 -9.51 -0.64 27.62
N ASP A 271 -9.36 -0.68 26.28
CA ASP A 271 -8.10 -0.31 25.60
C ASP A 271 -7.69 1.12 25.91
N LEU A 272 -8.65 2.02 26.05
CA LEU A 272 -8.41 3.43 26.31
C LEU A 272 -7.63 3.66 27.62
N HIS A 273 -7.68 2.75 28.59
CA HIS A 273 -6.94 2.87 29.85
C HIS A 273 -5.93 1.74 30.08
N ARG A 274 -6.27 0.48 29.74
CA ARG A 274 -5.44 -0.69 30.05
C ARG A 274 -4.13 -0.71 29.28
N ILE A 275 -4.16 -0.30 28.01
CA ILE A 275 -2.98 -0.24 27.14
C ILE A 275 -2.05 0.90 27.59
N PRO A 276 -2.52 2.16 27.74
CA PRO A 276 -1.72 3.23 28.32
C PRO A 276 -1.11 2.85 29.66
N CYS A 277 -1.89 2.27 30.58
CA CYS A 277 -1.38 1.86 31.89
C CYS A 277 -0.31 0.76 31.81
N LEU A 278 -0.44 -0.20 30.88
CA LEU A 278 0.60 -1.20 30.63
C LEU A 278 1.88 -0.53 30.11
N ILE A 279 1.77 0.31 29.08
CA ILE A 279 2.93 1.00 28.48
C ILE A 279 3.62 1.90 29.50
N MET A 280 2.87 2.68 30.29
CA MET A 280 3.42 3.53 31.34
C MET A 280 4.22 2.73 32.39
N LYS A 281 3.79 1.50 32.70
CA LYS A 281 4.52 0.60 33.61
C LYS A 281 5.80 0.04 32.96
N LEU A 282 5.77 -0.25 31.67
CA LEU A 282 6.93 -0.75 30.91
C LEU A 282 7.97 0.36 30.65
N CYS A 283 7.50 1.60 30.50
CA CYS A 283 8.26 2.74 29.99
C CYS A 283 8.18 3.96 30.94
N PRO A 284 8.74 3.91 32.16
CA PRO A 284 8.57 4.99 33.14
C PRO A 284 9.24 6.33 32.77
N ASN A 285 10.19 6.32 31.83
CA ASN A 285 10.93 7.52 31.37
C ASN A 285 10.48 7.93 29.97
N TYR A 286 9.18 8.11 29.78
CA TYR A 286 8.56 8.51 28.51
C TYR A 286 7.67 9.74 28.71
N HIS A 287 7.50 10.52 27.65
CA HIS A 287 6.40 11.46 27.50
C HIS A 287 5.24 10.76 26.77
N PHE A 288 4.05 10.88 27.32
CA PHE A 288 2.85 10.23 26.80
C PHE A 288 1.86 11.26 26.27
N TYR A 289 1.25 10.94 25.13
CA TYR A 289 0.28 11.80 24.45
C TYR A 289 -0.91 10.98 23.99
N LEU A 290 -2.05 11.65 23.82
CA LEU A 290 -3.27 11.05 23.29
C LEU A 290 -3.83 12.00 22.22
N ARG A 291 -4.17 11.46 21.05
CA ARG A 291 -4.85 12.20 19.97
C ARG A 291 -5.98 11.36 19.42
N HIS A 292 -6.97 12.04 18.87
CA HIS A 292 -8.15 11.42 18.28
C HIS A 292 -8.32 11.95 16.86
N HIS A 293 -8.23 11.06 15.88
CA HIS A 293 -8.03 11.46 14.47
C HIS A 293 -9.29 11.36 13.61
N MET A 294 -10.43 11.03 14.22
CA MET A 294 -11.73 10.98 13.56
C MET A 294 -12.76 11.84 14.29
N THR A 295 -13.91 12.05 13.66
CA THR A 295 -15.09 12.66 14.28
C THR A 295 -16.09 11.61 14.78
N ASP A 296 -15.74 10.32 14.67
CA ASP A 296 -16.46 9.18 15.23
C ASP A 296 -15.65 8.57 16.39
N THR A 297 -16.05 7.42 16.96
CA THR A 297 -15.35 6.86 18.13
C THR A 297 -14.04 6.11 17.82
N ASN A 298 -13.60 6.08 16.57
CA ASN A 298 -12.42 5.33 16.14
C ASN A 298 -11.14 6.18 16.13
N GLU A 299 -10.01 5.58 15.74
CA GLU A 299 -8.75 6.28 15.48
C GLU A 299 -8.22 7.13 16.65
N THR A 300 -8.41 6.62 17.87
CA THR A 300 -7.76 7.18 19.06
C THR A 300 -6.40 6.52 19.25
N ILE A 301 -5.34 7.31 19.19
CA ILE A 301 -3.96 6.81 19.24
C ILE A 301 -3.26 7.32 20.50
N PHE A 302 -2.69 6.39 21.26
CA PHE A 302 -1.82 6.66 22.40
C PHE A 302 -0.36 6.62 21.94
N TYR A 303 0.36 7.71 22.21
CA TYR A 303 1.75 7.87 21.82
C TYR A 303 2.69 7.84 23.02
N GLY A 304 3.86 7.24 22.83
CA GLY A 304 4.93 7.22 23.82
C GLY A 304 6.28 7.60 23.22
N PHE A 305 6.97 8.56 23.85
CA PHE A 305 8.30 9.01 23.43
C PHE A 305 9.31 8.92 24.57
N PRO A 306 10.44 8.22 24.37
CA PRO A 306 11.59 8.32 25.27
C PRO A 306 11.99 9.77 25.57
N CYS A 307 12.12 10.13 26.85
CA CYS A 307 12.45 11.51 27.25
C CYS A 307 13.79 12.01 26.70
N GLU A 308 14.72 11.09 26.40
CA GLU A 308 16.04 11.37 25.83
C GLU A 308 16.02 11.74 24.34
N MET A 309 14.90 11.55 23.64
CA MET A 309 14.81 11.94 22.23
C MET A 309 14.76 13.47 22.10
N THR A 310 15.91 14.07 21.88
CA THR A 310 16.10 15.51 21.63
C THR A 310 16.43 15.74 20.16
N SER A 311 15.46 15.59 19.26
CA SER A 311 15.55 16.14 17.91
C SER A 311 14.35 17.03 17.66
N SER A 312 14.59 18.20 17.06
CA SER A 312 13.55 19.08 16.53
C SER A 312 12.85 18.40 15.34
N PRO A 313 11.63 18.81 14.98
CA PRO A 313 10.98 18.34 13.77
C PRO A 313 11.94 18.53 12.59
N THR A 314 12.28 17.45 11.90
CA THR A 314 12.93 17.56 10.60
C THR A 314 11.90 18.11 9.63
N ASP A 315 12.16 19.28 9.05
CA ASP A 315 11.37 19.84 7.96
C ASP A 315 11.18 18.75 6.90
N ILE A 316 9.92 18.42 6.61
CA ILE A 316 9.56 17.42 5.61
C ILE A 316 10.17 17.89 4.29
N ASN A 317 11.14 17.14 3.78
CA ASN A 317 11.85 17.51 2.57
C ASN A 317 10.93 17.26 1.37
N SER A 318 10.32 18.33 0.85
CA SER A 318 9.26 18.32 -0.18
C SER A 318 9.64 17.65 -1.51
N HIS A 319 10.93 17.34 -1.72
CA HIS A 319 11.45 16.79 -2.97
C HIS A 319 11.29 15.27 -3.12
N SER A 320 10.98 14.52 -2.05
CA SER A 320 10.78 13.05 -2.12
C SER A 320 9.31 12.61 -2.26
N ILE A 321 8.35 13.54 -2.18
CA ILE A 321 6.92 13.24 -2.15
C ILE A 321 6.36 12.92 -3.55
N SER A 322 6.99 13.41 -4.62
CA SER A 322 6.48 13.24 -6.00
C SER A 322 6.48 11.79 -6.50
N GLN A 323 7.14 10.86 -5.80
CA GLN A 323 7.19 9.43 -6.13
C GLN A 323 6.31 8.54 -5.24
N LEU A 324 5.76 9.04 -4.13
CA LEU A 324 5.07 8.22 -3.12
C LEU A 324 3.56 8.01 -3.37
N SER A 325 3.11 8.39 -4.58
CA SER A 325 1.94 7.91 -5.34
C SER A 325 0.54 8.01 -4.71
N ASP A 326 -0.46 7.88 -5.58
CA ASP A 326 -1.92 8.04 -5.39
C ASP A 326 -2.52 7.40 -4.11
N LEU A 327 -1.84 6.41 -3.51
CA LEU A 327 -2.23 5.79 -2.24
C LEU A 327 -2.28 6.78 -1.07
N LEU A 328 -1.31 7.70 -0.98
CA LEU A 328 -1.31 8.72 0.08
C LEU A 328 -2.29 9.86 -0.23
N VAL A 329 -2.69 10.05 -1.50
CA VAL A 329 -3.61 11.12 -1.88
C VAL A 329 -4.98 10.91 -1.23
N ASP A 330 -5.49 9.69 -1.23
CA ASP A 330 -6.79 9.39 -0.62
C ASP A 330 -6.78 9.63 0.91
N GLU A 331 -5.72 9.22 1.61
CA GLU A 331 -5.55 9.48 3.05
C GLU A 331 -5.44 10.98 3.34
N TYR A 332 -4.66 11.73 2.55
CA TYR A 332 -4.50 13.16 2.71
C TYR A 332 -5.80 13.93 2.43
N MET A 333 -6.55 13.53 1.41
CA MET A 333 -7.84 14.13 1.06
C MET A 333 -8.89 13.85 2.14
N HIS A 334 -8.88 12.66 2.74
CA HIS A 334 -9.80 12.30 3.81
C HIS A 334 -9.59 13.18 5.06
N VAL A 335 -8.34 13.39 5.49
CA VAL A 335 -8.01 14.27 6.63
C VAL A 335 -8.50 15.71 6.39
N GLN A 336 -8.36 16.23 5.17
CA GLN A 336 -8.84 17.58 4.82
C GLN A 336 -10.38 17.69 4.85
N LEU A 337 -11.08 16.64 4.43
CA LEU A 337 -12.55 16.59 4.50
C LEU A 337 -13.04 16.58 5.96
N LEU A 338 -12.40 15.80 6.84
CA LEU A 338 -12.72 15.78 8.28
C LEU A 338 -12.48 17.13 8.93
N GLN A 339 -11.36 17.79 8.60
CA GLN A 339 -11.08 19.15 9.07
C GLN A 339 -12.18 20.12 8.66
N LYS A 340 -12.65 20.05 7.41
CA LYS A 340 -13.75 20.89 6.92
C LYS A 340 -15.05 20.64 7.70
N ASP A 341 -15.39 19.38 7.99
CA ASP A 341 -16.60 19.06 8.75
C ASP A 341 -16.52 19.53 10.20
N TYR A 342 -15.36 19.41 10.83
CA TYR A 342 -15.07 20.01 12.13
C TYR A 342 -15.21 21.55 12.10
N LEU A 343 -14.64 22.22 11.09
CA LEU A 343 -14.76 23.67 10.92
C LEU A 343 -16.23 24.09 10.77
N LEU A 344 -17.02 23.36 9.98
CA LEU A 344 -18.45 23.62 9.82
C LEU A 344 -19.21 23.47 11.15
N TYR A 345 -18.85 22.49 11.97
CA TYR A 345 -19.42 22.33 13.31
C TYR A 345 -19.06 23.48 14.24
N VAL A 346 -17.78 23.87 14.31
CA VAL A 346 -17.33 25.00 15.13
C VAL A 346 -18.07 26.27 14.71
N LEU A 347 -18.19 26.54 13.41
CA LEU A 347 -18.91 27.70 12.88
C LEU A 347 -20.40 27.71 13.23
N LYS A 348 -21.05 26.54 13.29
CA LYS A 348 -22.46 26.43 13.69
C LYS A 348 -22.67 26.70 15.19
N ASN A 349 -21.66 26.48 16.02
CA ASN A 349 -21.76 26.54 17.49
C ASN A 349 -21.05 27.74 18.12
N LEU A 350 -20.35 28.57 17.33
CA LEU A 350 -19.79 29.84 17.78
C LEU A 350 -20.89 30.88 18.02
N SER A 351 -21.18 31.18 19.29
CA SER A 351 -22.16 32.20 19.72
C SER A 351 -21.53 33.55 20.13
N GLY A 352 -20.27 33.81 19.78
CA GLY A 352 -19.58 35.07 20.15
C GLY A 352 -18.53 35.55 19.16
N GLU A 353 -18.60 36.83 18.78
CA GLU A 353 -17.73 37.49 17.77
C GLU A 353 -16.22 37.46 18.10
N ARG A 354 -15.82 37.40 19.38
CA ARG A 354 -14.40 37.41 19.78
C ARG A 354 -13.70 36.05 19.64
N THR A 355 -14.43 34.96 19.91
CA THR A 355 -13.92 33.58 19.78
C THR A 355 -13.79 33.18 18.31
N ALA A 356 -14.69 33.67 17.46
CA ALA A 356 -14.58 33.51 16.02
C ALA A 356 -13.32 34.20 15.46
N HIS A 357 -13.00 35.43 15.88
CA HIS A 357 -11.86 36.18 15.33
C HIS A 357 -10.49 35.54 15.64
N SER A 358 -10.28 35.08 16.88
CA SER A 358 -9.06 34.35 17.28
C SER A 358 -8.91 33.01 16.56
N PHE A 359 -10.02 32.31 16.33
CA PHE A 359 -10.06 31.06 15.58
C PHE A 359 -9.75 31.28 14.09
N PHE A 360 -10.34 32.32 13.48
CA PHE A 360 -10.06 32.72 12.09
C PHE A 360 -8.61 33.19 11.89
N GLU A 361 -7.97 33.87 12.86
CA GLU A 361 -6.55 34.26 12.75
C GLU A 361 -5.60 33.04 12.80
N GLN A 362 -5.90 32.06 13.66
CA GLN A 362 -5.08 30.85 13.78
C GLN A 362 -5.25 29.94 12.55
N GLN A 363 -6.47 29.80 12.04
CA GLN A 363 -6.78 29.08 10.81
C GLN A 363 -6.23 29.78 9.55
N TYR A 364 -6.32 31.12 9.46
CA TYR A 364 -5.77 31.87 8.31
C TYR A 364 -4.26 31.68 8.14
N ASN A 365 -3.50 31.53 9.23
CA ASN A 365 -2.07 31.23 9.13
C ASN A 365 -1.81 29.78 8.65
N THR A 366 -2.64 28.82 9.08
CA THR A 366 -2.53 27.40 8.69
C THR A 366 -2.98 27.17 7.24
N GLU A 367 -4.07 27.82 6.82
CA GLU A 367 -4.55 27.84 5.43
C GLU A 367 -3.59 28.59 4.50
N LYS A 368 -2.88 29.62 4.97
CA LYS A 368 -1.86 30.31 4.16
C LYS A 368 -0.65 29.42 3.88
N GLU A 369 -0.27 28.58 4.84
CA GLU A 369 0.78 27.56 4.65
C GLU A 369 0.29 26.42 3.74
N ALA A 370 -0.95 25.96 3.89
CA ALA A 370 -1.57 24.97 3.00
C ALA A 370 -1.79 25.51 1.58
N HIS A 371 -2.19 26.78 1.42
CA HIS A 371 -2.37 27.43 0.12
C HIS A 371 -1.03 27.68 -0.56
N ALA A 372 0.00 28.07 0.20
CA ALA A 372 1.37 28.14 -0.34
C ALA A 372 1.88 26.76 -0.76
N PHE A 373 1.57 25.70 0.00
CA PHE A 373 1.87 24.31 -0.36
C PHE A 373 1.13 23.87 -1.62
N PHE A 374 -0.18 24.11 -1.73
CA PHE A 374 -0.99 23.77 -2.90
C PHE A 374 -0.65 24.62 -4.12
N GLU A 375 -0.32 25.89 -3.97
CA GLU A 375 0.11 26.76 -5.07
C GLU A 375 1.50 26.33 -5.57
N LEU A 376 2.40 25.91 -4.67
CA LEU A 376 3.66 25.28 -5.03
C LEU A 376 3.40 23.94 -5.75
N GLN A 377 2.53 23.08 -5.22
CA GLN A 377 2.19 21.78 -5.81
C GLN A 377 1.55 21.93 -7.19
N PHE A 378 0.59 22.85 -7.36
CA PHE A 378 -0.05 23.17 -8.63
C PHE A 378 0.95 23.73 -9.65
N ASN A 379 1.87 24.60 -9.23
CA ASN A 379 2.92 25.09 -10.12
C ASN A 379 3.92 23.98 -10.49
N THR A 380 4.25 23.08 -9.56
CA THR A 380 5.14 21.94 -9.80
C THR A 380 4.48 20.90 -10.71
N GLU A 381 3.18 20.62 -10.53
CA GLU A 381 2.38 19.78 -11.42
C GLU A 381 2.25 20.39 -12.81
N LYS A 382 2.10 21.71 -12.90
CA LYS A 382 2.09 22.43 -14.18
C LYS A 382 3.43 22.31 -14.90
N GLU A 383 4.55 22.43 -14.18
CA GLU A 383 5.90 22.22 -14.72
C GLU A 383 6.13 20.76 -15.12
N ALA A 384 5.69 19.81 -14.31
CA ALA A 384 5.74 18.38 -14.62
C ALA A 384 4.87 18.04 -15.83
N HIS A 385 3.68 18.63 -15.97
CA HIS A 385 2.82 18.43 -17.13
C HIS A 385 3.45 18.99 -18.39
N VAL A 386 4.08 20.17 -18.33
CA VAL A 386 4.88 20.73 -19.43
C VAL A 386 6.06 19.82 -19.79
N PHE A 387 6.74 19.24 -18.80
CA PHE A 387 7.83 18.30 -19.02
C PHE A 387 7.36 16.98 -19.65
N PHE A 388 6.25 16.40 -19.17
CA PHE A 388 5.65 15.20 -19.73
C PHE A 388 5.11 15.45 -21.14
N GLU A 389 4.53 16.62 -21.41
CA GLU A 389 4.08 17.01 -22.75
C GLU A 389 5.27 17.14 -23.70
N GLN A 390 6.41 17.69 -23.24
CA GLN A 390 7.66 17.73 -24.01
C GLN A 390 8.22 16.33 -24.28
N GLN A 391 8.24 15.44 -23.28
CA GLN A 391 8.69 14.05 -23.48
C GLN A 391 7.76 13.27 -24.41
N TYR A 392 6.45 13.39 -24.23
CA TYR A 392 5.46 12.75 -25.10
C TYR A 392 5.59 13.23 -26.55
N ASN A 393 5.81 14.54 -26.77
CA ASN A 393 6.05 15.06 -28.10
C ASN A 393 7.38 14.58 -28.69
N ALA A 394 8.44 14.49 -27.89
CA ALA A 394 9.73 13.94 -28.32
C ALA A 394 9.64 12.44 -28.66
N GLU A 395 8.92 11.64 -27.87
CA GLU A 395 8.66 10.23 -28.15
C GLU A 395 7.78 10.04 -29.40
N LYS A 396 6.79 10.92 -29.60
CA LYS A 396 5.96 10.92 -30.81
C LYS A 396 6.77 11.24 -32.06
N GLU A 397 7.69 12.20 -31.99
CA GLU A 397 8.63 12.50 -33.08
C GLU A 397 9.60 11.33 -33.33
N ALA A 398 10.12 10.71 -32.28
CA ALA A 398 10.96 9.52 -32.39
C ALA A 398 10.19 8.35 -33.02
N HIS A 399 8.93 8.13 -32.63
CA HIS A 399 8.08 7.09 -33.19
C HIS A 399 7.81 7.34 -34.69
N LEU A 400 7.51 8.57 -35.07
CA LEU A 400 7.31 8.95 -36.47
C LEU A 400 8.60 8.73 -37.30
N PHE A 401 9.75 9.04 -36.73
CA PHE A 401 11.05 8.77 -37.35
C PHE A 401 11.31 7.26 -37.53
N PHE A 402 11.05 6.45 -36.49
CA PHE A 402 11.17 4.99 -36.57
C PHE A 402 10.18 4.39 -37.58
N GLU A 403 8.95 4.90 -37.66
CA GLU A 403 7.96 4.46 -38.63
C GLU A 403 8.41 4.76 -40.07
N GLN A 404 9.01 5.94 -40.31
CA GLN A 404 9.60 6.28 -41.60
C GLN A 404 10.77 5.35 -41.97
N GLN A 405 11.67 5.07 -41.03
CA GLN A 405 12.77 4.13 -41.25
C GLN A 405 12.26 2.71 -41.54
N PHE A 406 11.30 2.22 -40.76
CA PHE A 406 10.71 0.90 -40.95
C PHE A 406 10.02 0.77 -42.32
N ASN A 407 9.30 1.81 -42.75
CA ASN A 407 8.68 1.83 -44.08
C ASN A 407 9.73 1.85 -45.20
N ALA A 408 10.82 2.62 -45.05
CA ALA A 408 11.92 2.62 -46.01
C ALA A 408 12.63 1.25 -46.08
N GLU A 409 12.84 0.58 -44.95
CA GLU A 409 13.40 -0.78 -44.90
C GLU A 409 12.46 -1.79 -45.56
N LYS A 410 11.14 -1.67 -45.34
CA LYS A 410 10.14 -2.52 -45.99
C LYS A 410 10.14 -2.34 -47.51
N GLU A 411 10.24 -1.11 -48.01
CA GLU A 411 10.37 -0.83 -49.44
C GLU A 411 11.68 -1.40 -50.01
N ALA A 412 12.79 -1.25 -49.30
CA ALA A 412 14.07 -1.83 -49.69
C ALA A 412 14.00 -3.37 -49.73
N HIS A 413 13.34 -4.00 -48.76
CA HIS A 413 13.14 -5.45 -48.72
C HIS A 413 12.34 -5.93 -49.93
N ILE A 414 11.21 -5.28 -50.24
CA ILE A 414 10.40 -5.58 -51.42
C ILE A 414 11.22 -5.41 -52.71
N TYR A 415 12.05 -4.37 -52.80
CA TYR A 415 12.96 -4.19 -53.93
C TYR A 415 13.95 -5.35 -54.07
N PHE A 416 14.60 -5.75 -52.98
CA PHE A 416 15.56 -6.86 -52.99
C PHE A 416 14.92 -8.21 -53.30
N GLU A 417 13.72 -8.51 -52.79
CA GLU A 417 12.97 -9.72 -53.15
C GLU A 417 12.69 -9.76 -54.66
N ASN A 418 12.23 -8.66 -55.25
CA ASN A 418 11.98 -8.59 -56.70
C ASN A 418 13.26 -8.78 -57.53
N GLN A 419 14.39 -8.22 -57.08
CA GLN A 419 15.68 -8.45 -57.73
C GLN A 419 16.12 -9.91 -57.60
N PHE A 420 15.96 -10.51 -56.41
CA PHE A 420 16.30 -11.90 -56.16
C PHE A 420 15.47 -12.85 -57.03
N ASP A 421 14.16 -12.63 -57.13
CA ASP A 421 13.26 -13.39 -58.01
C ASP A 421 13.68 -13.31 -59.48
N THR A 422 14.10 -12.12 -59.92
CA THR A 422 14.58 -11.90 -61.29
C THR A 422 15.86 -12.71 -61.54
N VAL A 423 16.83 -12.64 -60.63
CA VAL A 423 18.09 -13.40 -60.71
C VAL A 423 17.82 -14.90 -60.64
N SER A 424 16.91 -15.36 -59.79
CA SER A 424 16.54 -16.77 -59.68
C SER A 424 15.93 -17.29 -60.99
N ARG A 425 15.02 -16.53 -61.61
CA ARG A 425 14.45 -16.89 -62.91
C ARG A 425 15.50 -16.97 -64.02
N ASP A 426 16.46 -16.05 -64.03
CA ASP A 426 17.54 -16.08 -65.02
C ASP A 426 18.52 -17.23 -64.78
N LYS A 427 18.80 -17.57 -63.52
CA LYS A 427 19.54 -18.78 -63.16
C LYS A 427 18.83 -20.05 -63.66
N ASP A 428 17.52 -20.15 -63.46
CA ASP A 428 16.73 -21.30 -63.93
C ASP A 428 16.74 -21.41 -65.46
N LYS A 429 16.64 -20.28 -66.18
CA LYS A 429 16.79 -20.24 -67.64
C LYS A 429 18.16 -20.72 -68.07
N GLN A 430 19.23 -20.25 -67.42
CA GLN A 430 20.59 -20.67 -67.76
C GLN A 430 20.82 -22.15 -67.47
N GLN A 431 20.28 -22.67 -66.37
CA GLN A 431 20.36 -24.09 -66.04
C GLN A 431 19.64 -24.94 -67.09
N LYS A 432 18.47 -24.50 -67.57
CA LYS A 432 17.76 -25.18 -68.66
C LYS A 432 18.59 -25.21 -69.95
N ILE A 433 19.19 -24.09 -70.34
CA ILE A 433 20.07 -24.02 -71.51
C ILE A 433 21.28 -24.94 -71.34
N LEU A 434 21.86 -25.01 -70.14
CA LEU A 434 22.98 -25.90 -69.85
C LEU A 434 22.58 -27.37 -70.04
N ASN A 435 21.45 -27.79 -69.47
CA ASN A 435 20.94 -29.15 -69.60
C ASN A 435 20.67 -29.52 -71.08
N GLU A 436 20.09 -28.61 -71.87
CA GLU A 436 19.87 -28.82 -73.31
C GLU A 436 21.20 -29.00 -74.08
N LYS A 437 22.24 -28.24 -73.71
CA LYS A 437 23.58 -28.39 -74.30
C LYS A 437 24.25 -29.69 -73.89
N GLU A 438 24.13 -30.11 -72.63
CA GLU A 438 24.67 -31.39 -72.16
C GLU A 438 24.01 -32.57 -72.88
N GLU A 439 22.69 -32.53 -73.10
CA GLU A 439 21.99 -33.55 -73.89
C GLU A 439 22.48 -33.58 -75.35
N ALA A 440 22.69 -32.41 -75.97
CA ALA A 440 23.24 -32.32 -77.31
C ALA A 440 24.67 -32.86 -77.42
N ILE A 441 25.51 -32.58 -76.41
CA ILE A 441 26.87 -33.14 -76.32
C ILE A 441 26.80 -34.66 -76.20
N GLY A 442 25.93 -35.20 -75.33
CA GLY A 442 25.76 -36.65 -75.19
C GLY A 442 25.37 -37.34 -76.50
N LYS A 443 24.46 -36.74 -77.29
CA LYS A 443 24.09 -37.24 -78.63
C LYS A 443 25.29 -37.22 -79.61
N LEU A 444 26.10 -36.16 -79.57
CA LEU A 444 27.30 -36.07 -80.40
C LEU A 444 28.36 -37.11 -80.01
N GLU A 445 28.56 -37.35 -78.71
CA GLU A 445 29.48 -38.37 -78.21
C GLU A 445 29.05 -39.78 -78.63
N GLU A 446 27.75 -40.08 -78.59
CA GLU A 446 27.21 -41.36 -79.06
C GLU A 446 27.41 -41.54 -80.58
N LEU A 447 27.20 -40.48 -81.36
CA LEU A 447 27.48 -40.47 -82.79
C LEU A 447 28.97 -40.70 -83.07
N ILE A 448 29.86 -40.04 -82.34
CA ILE A 448 31.32 -40.23 -82.45
C ILE A 448 31.69 -41.68 -82.15
N ARG A 449 31.16 -42.29 -81.08
CA ARG A 449 31.41 -43.70 -80.76
C ARG A 449 30.94 -44.62 -81.88
N THR A 450 29.78 -44.34 -82.47
CA THR A 450 29.24 -45.11 -83.59
C THR A 450 30.17 -45.02 -84.81
N LEU A 451 30.58 -43.80 -85.18
CA LEU A 451 31.51 -43.55 -86.28
C LEU A 451 32.88 -44.20 -86.04
N GLN A 452 33.41 -44.16 -84.81
CA GLN A 452 34.67 -44.81 -84.45
C GLN A 452 34.59 -46.33 -84.59
N ASN A 453 33.46 -46.94 -84.17
CA ASN A 453 33.23 -48.37 -84.33
C ASN A 453 33.14 -48.75 -85.81
N ASP A 454 32.39 -48.00 -86.61
CA ASP A 454 32.24 -48.25 -88.03
C ASP A 454 33.56 -48.04 -88.79
N ASN A 455 34.35 -47.04 -88.42
CA ASN A 455 35.69 -46.84 -88.95
C ASN A 455 36.62 -48.01 -88.58
N SER A 456 36.54 -48.52 -87.35
CA SER A 456 37.29 -49.72 -86.92
C SER A 456 36.90 -50.96 -87.74
N LYS A 457 35.59 -51.16 -88.00
CA LYS A 457 35.10 -52.24 -88.89
C LYS A 457 35.60 -52.08 -90.33
N LEU A 458 35.58 -50.86 -90.87
CA LEU A 458 36.13 -50.53 -92.19
C LEU A 458 37.62 -50.83 -92.25
N HIS A 459 38.38 -50.43 -91.23
CA HIS A 459 39.81 -50.70 -91.14
C HIS A 459 40.09 -52.21 -91.09
N TYR A 460 39.31 -52.98 -90.33
CA TYR A 460 39.39 -54.44 -90.31
C TYR A 460 39.08 -55.06 -91.69
N LYS A 461 38.02 -54.61 -92.38
CA LYS A 461 37.69 -55.05 -93.75
C LYS A 461 38.83 -54.73 -94.74
N LEU A 462 39.42 -53.54 -94.64
CA LEU A 462 40.56 -53.14 -95.45
C LEU A 462 41.78 -54.05 -95.21
N GLN A 463 42.06 -54.41 -93.96
CA GLN A 463 43.13 -55.34 -93.60
C GLN A 463 42.88 -56.76 -94.16
N LEU A 464 41.64 -57.24 -94.12
CA LEU A 464 41.25 -58.50 -94.77
C LEU A 464 41.47 -58.46 -96.29
N LEU A 465 41.05 -57.39 -96.96
CA LEU A 465 41.27 -57.19 -98.40
C LEU A 465 42.76 -57.10 -98.76
N LYS A 466 43.60 -56.44 -97.93
CA LYS A 466 45.06 -56.40 -98.10
C LYS A 466 45.71 -57.79 -98.01
N LYS A 467 45.10 -58.74 -97.28
CA LYS A 467 45.54 -60.13 -97.15
C LYS A 467 45.03 -61.05 -98.27
N ASP A 468 44.08 -60.60 -99.09
CA ASP A 468 43.61 -61.35 -100.26
C ASP A 468 44.72 -61.47 -101.32
N SER A 469 45.01 -62.69 -101.77
CA SER A 469 46.18 -62.97 -102.63
C SER A 469 46.10 -62.35 -104.03
N LEU A 470 44.88 -62.11 -104.55
CA LEU A 470 44.65 -61.49 -105.85
C LEU A 470 44.83 -59.97 -105.75
N ILE A 471 44.27 -59.34 -104.71
CA ILE A 471 44.34 -57.89 -104.50
C ILE A 471 45.77 -57.45 -104.13
N SER A 472 46.46 -58.21 -103.28
CA SER A 472 47.84 -57.90 -102.88
C SER A 472 48.83 -57.92 -104.06
N LYS A 473 48.60 -58.79 -105.06
CA LYS A 473 49.35 -58.79 -106.34
C LYS A 473 49.08 -57.53 -107.16
N ILE A 474 47.83 -57.07 -107.23
CA ILE A 474 47.45 -55.87 -107.99
C ILE A 474 48.07 -54.60 -107.39
N ILE A 475 48.02 -54.42 -106.06
CA ILE A 475 48.61 -53.26 -105.38
C ILE A 475 50.13 -53.19 -105.63
N LYS A 476 50.84 -54.32 -105.53
CA LYS A 476 52.28 -54.42 -105.83
C LYS A 476 52.62 -54.11 -107.29
N LEU A 477 51.79 -54.54 -108.23
CA LEU A 477 52.02 -54.34 -109.67
C LEU A 477 51.74 -52.91 -110.13
N LYS A 478 50.79 -52.20 -109.52
CA LYS A 478 50.36 -50.86 -109.96
C LYS A 478 50.90 -49.67 -109.15
N LYS A 479 51.71 -49.89 -108.11
CA LYS A 479 52.31 -48.84 -107.26
C LYS A 479 51.29 -47.82 -106.71
N TYR A 480 50.12 -48.27 -106.24
CA TYR A 480 49.21 -47.39 -105.51
C TYR A 480 49.64 -47.29 -104.04
N GLU A 481 49.70 -46.07 -103.49
CA GLU A 481 49.74 -45.86 -102.02
C GLU A 481 48.35 -46.17 -101.46
N VAL A 482 48.29 -46.96 -100.37
CA VAL A 482 47.03 -47.47 -99.79
C VAL A 482 46.85 -47.07 -98.34
#